data_AF-A0A9W3K7G1-F1
#
_entry.id   AF-A0A9W3K7G1-F1
#
_cell.length_a   1.000
_cell.length_b   1.000
_cell.length_c   1.000
_cell.angle_alpha   90.00
_cell.angle_beta   90.00
_cell.angle_gamma   90.00
#
_symmetry.space_group_name_H-M   'P 1'
#
loop_
_entity.id
_entity.type
_entity.pdbx_description
1 polymer ?
#
loop_
_entity_poly.entity_id
_entity_poly.type
_entity_poly.pdbx_seq_one_letter_code
_entity_poly.pdbx_strand_id
1 'polypeptide(L)' 'MTRFGFSRLFSMNTGWPVMRYVRYSIWNGWLPTSGFKAVDAPEFERYSGDYDPVTGAGELEIWLPVEHSA' A
#
# COMPACT_ATOMS: atom_id res chain seq x y z
N MET A 1 4.97 -16.70 -17.45
CA MET A 1 4.12 -15.54 -17.11
C MET A 1 4.01 -15.51 -15.61
N THR A 2 4.82 -14.69 -14.93
CA THR A 2 4.81 -14.63 -13.47
C THR A 2 3.51 -13.97 -13.04
N ARG A 3 2.65 -14.71 -12.32
CA ARG A 3 1.28 -14.32 -11.92
C ARG A 3 1.23 -13.14 -10.93
N PHE A 4 2.37 -12.55 -10.63
CA PHE A 4 2.52 -11.45 -9.69
C PHE A 4 3.27 -10.33 -10.42
N GLY A 5 2.53 -9.31 -10.86
CA GLY A 5 3.12 -8.04 -11.25
C GLY A 5 3.89 -7.46 -10.05
N PHE A 6 4.95 -6.70 -10.30
CA PHE A 6 5.73 -6.03 -9.27
C PHE A 6 4.81 -5.31 -8.28
N SER A 7 4.90 -5.64 -6.99
CA SER A 7 4.19 -4.90 -5.93
C SER A 7 5.06 -3.74 -5.46
N ARG A 8 4.47 -2.55 -5.31
CA ARG A 8 5.14 -1.43 -4.63
C ARG A 8 4.82 -1.49 -3.14
N LEU A 9 5.87 -1.47 -2.31
CA LEU A 9 5.77 -1.47 -0.86
C LEU A 9 5.73 -0.04 -0.31
N PHE A 10 4.74 0.25 0.53
CA PHE A 10 4.70 1.43 1.39
C PHE A 10 4.71 0.98 2.85
N SER A 11 5.72 1.36 3.65
CA SER A 11 5.84 1.03 5.08
C SER A 11 5.67 2.29 5.94
N MET A 12 4.92 2.18 7.04
CA MET A 12 4.72 3.27 7.99
C MET A 12 4.58 2.77 9.44
N ASN A 13 4.96 3.63 10.38
CA ASN A 13 4.71 3.47 11.80
C ASN A 13 3.51 4.36 12.18
N THR A 14 2.49 3.81 12.86
CA THR A 14 1.30 4.46 13.52
C THR A 14 -0.10 4.38 12.83
N GLY A 15 -1.15 4.49 13.68
CA GLY A 15 -2.47 3.82 13.59
C GLY A 15 -3.56 4.31 12.60
N TRP A 16 -4.78 3.77 12.77
CA TRP A 16 -5.93 3.82 11.82
C TRP A 16 -6.23 5.18 11.14
N PRO A 17 -6.17 6.34 11.81
CA PRO A 17 -6.36 7.64 11.15
C PRO A 17 -5.31 7.95 10.07
N VAL A 18 -4.08 7.47 10.25
CA VAL A 18 -2.97 7.64 9.30
C VAL A 18 -3.16 6.75 8.07
N MET A 19 -3.75 5.57 8.21
CA MET A 19 -3.99 4.66 7.07
C MET A 19 -4.87 5.27 6.00
N ARG A 20 -5.95 5.93 6.41
CA ARG A 20 -6.84 6.63 5.47
C ARG A 20 -6.09 7.74 4.72
N TYR A 21 -5.21 8.47 5.41
CA TYR A 21 -4.41 9.52 4.83
C TYR A 21 -3.36 8.99 3.85
N VAL A 22 -2.67 7.89 4.19
CA VAL A 22 -1.66 7.31 3.30
C VAL A 22 -2.31 6.67 2.09
N ARG A 23 -3.42 5.94 2.26
CA ARG A 23 -4.22 5.45 1.14
C ARG A 23 -4.63 6.59 0.21
N TYR A 24 -5.15 7.69 0.76
CA TYR A 24 -5.48 8.87 -0.04
C TYR A 24 -4.26 9.42 -0.80
N SER A 25 -3.11 9.52 -0.14
CA SER A 25 -1.86 10.02 -0.73
C SER A 25 -1.30 9.11 -1.82
N ILE A 26 -1.42 7.79 -1.67
CA ILE A 26 -1.05 6.80 -2.69
C ILE A 26 -1.92 7.00 -3.93
N TRP A 27 -3.25 6.99 -3.77
CA TRP A 27 -4.19 6.99 -4.89
C TRP A 27 -4.32 8.35 -5.59
N ASN A 28 -4.24 9.46 -4.85
CA ASN A 28 -4.48 10.80 -5.39
C ASN A 28 -3.20 11.63 -5.59
N GLY A 29 -2.08 11.22 -4.99
CA GLY A 29 -0.81 11.92 -5.10
C GLY A 29 0.21 11.13 -5.92
N TRP A 30 0.65 9.99 -5.38
CA TRP A 30 1.70 9.20 -6.01
C TRP A 30 1.25 8.52 -7.31
N LEU A 31 0.18 7.72 -7.28
CA LEU A 31 -0.21 6.86 -8.40
C LEU A 31 -0.37 7.65 -9.71
N PRO A 32 -1.07 8.82 -9.75
CA PRO A 32 -1.25 9.59 -10.97
C PRO A 32 0.05 10.13 -11.60
N THR A 33 1.11 10.29 -10.81
CA THR A 33 2.40 10.87 -11.24
C THR A 33 3.54 9.83 -11.34
N SER A 34 3.26 8.59 -10.94
CA SER A 34 4.28 7.54 -10.76
C SER A 34 4.76 6.87 -12.04
N GLY A 35 4.04 7.04 -13.16
CA GLY A 35 4.27 6.25 -14.39
C GLY A 35 3.78 4.79 -14.28
N PHE A 36 2.99 4.48 -13.24
CA PHE A 36 2.34 3.19 -13.06
C PHE A 36 0.81 3.32 -13.09
N LYS A 37 0.14 2.22 -13.40
CA LYS A 37 -1.31 2.05 -13.24
C LYS A 37 -1.59 0.90 -12.28
N ALA A 38 -2.63 1.06 -11.46
CA ALA A 38 -3.15 -0.04 -10.67
C ALA A 38 -3.73 -1.10 -11.61
N VAL A 39 -3.45 -2.37 -11.34
CA VAL A 39 -4.04 -3.49 -12.10
C VAL A 39 -5.28 -4.00 -11.38
N ASP A 40 -6.19 -4.63 -12.13
CA ASP A 40 -7.39 -5.28 -11.59
C ASP A 40 -7.02 -6.57 -10.84
N ALA A 41 -6.46 -6.38 -9.65
CA ALA A 41 -6.03 -7.42 -8.73
C ALA A 41 -6.20 -6.96 -7.27
N PRO A 42 -6.33 -7.89 -6.31
CA PRO A 42 -6.49 -7.53 -4.90
C PRO A 42 -5.29 -6.77 -4.33
N GLU A 43 -5.58 -5.72 -3.57
CA GLU A 43 -4.62 -5.05 -2.69
C GLU A 43 -4.47 -5.81 -1.37
N PHE A 44 -3.29 -5.74 -0.76
CA PHE A 44 -3.04 -6.36 0.55
C PHE A 44 -2.48 -5.36 1.55
N GLU A 45 -2.89 -5.53 2.80
CA GLU A 45 -2.30 -4.88 3.97
C GLU A 45 -1.61 -5.97 4.80
N ARG A 46 -0.31 -5.80 5.08
CA ARG A 46 0.44 -6.70 5.96
C ARG A 46 0.76 -5.96 7.25
N TYR A 47 0.32 -6.54 8.34
CA TYR A 47 0.63 -6.10 9.69
C TYR A 47 1.81 -6.92 10.20
N SER A 48 2.78 -6.25 10.79
CA SER A 48 3.90 -6.88 11.49
C SER A 48 3.41 -7.72 12.68
N GLY A 49 4.24 -8.68 13.12
CA GLY A 49 3.87 -9.59 14.21
C GLY A 49 3.71 -8.91 15.58
N ASP A 50 4.32 -7.74 15.74
CA ASP A 50 4.24 -6.86 16.91
C ASP A 50 3.17 -5.76 16.78
N TYR A 51 2.34 -5.80 15.72
CA TYR A 51 1.28 -4.82 15.55
C TYR A 51 0.22 -4.91 16.66
N ASP A 52 -0.02 -3.78 17.33
CA ASP A 52 -1.06 -3.62 18.33
C ASP A 52 -2.30 -2.95 17.70
N PRO A 53 -3.42 -3.67 17.52
CA PRO A 53 -4.62 -3.12 16.90
C PRO A 53 -5.39 -2.12 17.79
N VAL A 54 -5.12 -2.10 19.09
CA VAL A 54 -5.77 -1.18 20.03
C VAL A 54 -5.13 0.20 19.94
N THR A 55 -3.80 0.26 19.93
CA THR A 55 -3.04 1.52 19.85
C THR A 55 -2.71 1.91 18.41
N GLY A 56 -2.76 0.97 17.47
CA GLY A 56 -2.30 1.13 16.10
C GLY A 56 -0.78 1.24 15.96
N ALA A 57 -0.03 0.80 16.97
CA ALA A 57 1.43 0.77 16.95
C ALA A 57 1.96 -0.47 16.23
N GLY A 58 3.13 -0.36 15.62
CA GLY A 58 3.75 -1.40 14.81
C GLY A 58 3.83 -1.02 13.33
N GLU A 59 4.52 -1.84 12.55
CA GLU A 59 4.69 -1.65 11.12
C GLU A 59 3.46 -2.15 10.35
N LEU A 60 2.96 -1.33 9.42
CA LEU A 60 2.04 -1.72 8.37
C LEU A 60 2.69 -1.53 7.00
N GLU A 61 2.50 -2.52 6.15
CA GLU A 61 2.79 -2.47 4.73
C GLU A 61 1.51 -2.43 3.88
N ILE A 62 1.46 -1.55 2.88
CA ILE A 62 0.42 -1.54 1.82
C ILE A 62 1.04 -2.03 0.52
N TRP A 63 0.40 -3.04 -0.08
CA TRP A 63 0.84 -3.68 -1.31
C TRP A 63 -0.19 -3.44 -2.41
N LEU A 64 0.10 -2.47 -3.28
CA LEU A 64 -0.73 -2.16 -4.45
C LEU A 64 -0.18 -2.86 -5.69
N PRO A 65 -0.93 -3.78 -6.32
CA PRO A 65 -0.57 -4.34 -7.61
C PRO A 65 -0.55 -3.26 -8.68
N VAL A 66 0.59 -3.14 -9.38
CA VAL A 66 0.75 -2.15 -10.45
C VAL A 66 1.47 -2.75 -11.66
N GLU A 67 1.28 -2.09 -12.79
CA GLU A 67 2.09 -2.28 -14.00
C GLU A 67 2.51 -0.91 -14.56
N HIS A 68 3.55 -0.88 -15.38
CA HIS A 68 3.96 0.37 -16.04
C HIS A 68 2.82 0.91 -16.91
N SER A 69 2.56 2.20 -16.78
CA SER A 69 1.79 2.94 -17.77
C SER A 69 2.63 2.98 -19.04
N ALA A 70 2.12 2.36 -20.11
CA ALA A 70 2.80 2.28 -21.41
C ALA A 70 3.06 3.67 -22.02
#